data_AF-A0A932ZRI6-F1
#
_entry.id   AF-A0A932ZRI6-F1
#
_cell.length_a   1.000
_cell.length_b   1.000
_cell.length_c   1.000
_cell.angle_alpha   90.00
_cell.angle_beta   90.00
_cell.angle_gamma   90.00
#
_symmetry.space_group_name_H-M   'P 1'
#
loop_
_entity.id
_entity.type
_entity.pdbx_description
1 polymer ?
#
loop_
_entity_poly.entity_id
_entity_poly.type
_entity_poly.pdbx_seq_one_letter_code
_entity_poly.pdbx_strand_id
1 'polypeptide(L)'
;LKDPAEGYYDPRDPYTTVPRSSVLGTPYASHARMPGDPGALKGMRLGIIRESMVYPRGSKTEEPIVTAAAKEIKAILGGRLGATLVESSDPLWKPDPGIETMKTDFRRALARLVPVFMPDLLFRLGPDGEPVFKDFAAAIAPAEFMPGKVFGSGAMAPIDYLVEMAEGRIAPPSNLDIATVQQQELAMAFRFHIPQYLTRRAADWKARGFTETLVDFPALNTRSKFWGDDQRAAFKNWEEVADPRNPHGRRQGVNERIMLRELLRRADMMVILENHLDALVRLHTPWPPALIGGAPQYGIPSNLRPETFNGPNAGLTEVLIPAGYVTTVYDPVFALSKDGTRYVSVPSGVATAIPEPGLPFSLVFRAEPGKEDVLLKAASAYEAASKRRIPPPAFGPLPAKSRAGALLNA
;
A
#
# COMPACT_ATOMS: atom_id res chain seq x y z
N LEU A 1 3.59 0.68 -33.25
CA LEU A 1 2.93 1.93 -33.70
C LEU A 1 2.43 2.68 -32.47
N LYS A 2 2.52 4.02 -32.44
CA LYS A 2 2.00 4.84 -31.34
C LYS A 2 0.60 5.32 -31.73
N ASP A 3 -0.41 4.95 -30.96
CA ASP A 3 -1.75 5.52 -31.09
C ASP A 3 -1.71 7.02 -30.72
N PRO A 4 -2.34 7.92 -31.51
CA PRO A 4 -2.33 9.35 -31.23
C PRO A 4 -3.00 9.74 -29.89
N ALA A 5 -3.95 8.96 -29.39
CA ALA A 5 -4.70 9.20 -28.17
C ALA A 5 -4.20 8.31 -27.00
N GLU A 6 -4.08 7.00 -27.24
CA GLU A 6 -3.72 5.99 -26.23
C GLU A 6 -2.19 5.79 -26.09
N GLY A 7 -1.40 6.46 -26.95
CA GLY A 7 0.04 6.38 -26.92
C GLY A 7 0.53 4.98 -27.29
N TYR A 8 1.33 4.36 -26.42
CA TYR A 8 1.89 3.02 -26.67
C TYR A 8 1.08 1.90 -26.02
N TYR A 9 -0.03 2.24 -25.36
CA TYR A 9 -0.89 1.28 -24.71
C TYR A 9 -1.75 0.54 -25.75
N ASP A 10 -1.75 -0.79 -25.73
CA ASP A 10 -2.71 -1.65 -26.45
C ASP A 10 -3.43 -2.53 -25.42
N PRO A 11 -4.75 -2.38 -25.22
CA PRO A 11 -5.50 -3.19 -24.25
C PRO A 11 -5.48 -4.70 -24.55
N ARG A 12 -5.06 -5.12 -25.75
CA ARG A 12 -4.94 -6.53 -26.13
C ARG A 12 -3.56 -7.12 -25.83
N ASP A 13 -2.56 -6.28 -25.56
CA ASP A 13 -1.21 -6.71 -25.21
C ASP A 13 -0.89 -6.31 -23.75
N PRO A 14 -0.93 -7.26 -22.80
CA PRO A 14 -0.64 -6.96 -21.40
C PRO A 14 0.78 -6.45 -21.17
N TYR A 15 1.72 -6.64 -22.10
CA TYR A 15 3.09 -6.08 -21.97
C TYR A 15 3.17 -4.58 -22.25
N THR A 16 2.15 -3.98 -22.86
CA THR A 16 2.08 -2.53 -23.10
C THR A 16 1.56 -1.72 -21.91
N THR A 17 1.10 -2.38 -20.82
CA THR A 17 0.65 -1.78 -19.55
C THR A 17 1.80 -1.17 -18.72
N VAL A 18 2.63 -0.34 -19.35
CA VAL A 18 3.81 0.28 -18.73
C VAL A 18 3.58 1.76 -18.43
N PRO A 19 4.34 2.34 -17.47
CA PRO A 19 4.25 3.77 -17.19
C PRO A 19 4.46 4.65 -18.42
N ARG A 20 3.70 5.74 -18.53
CA ARG A 20 3.89 6.74 -19.58
C ARG A 20 5.29 7.34 -19.44
N SER A 21 6.07 7.26 -20.53
CA SER A 21 7.43 7.81 -20.55
C SER A 21 7.41 9.29 -20.16
N SER A 22 8.26 9.64 -19.20
CA SER A 22 8.29 10.97 -18.62
C SER A 22 9.69 11.28 -18.10
N VAL A 23 10.24 12.40 -18.52
CA VAL A 23 11.43 13.02 -17.95
C VAL A 23 11.04 14.44 -17.58
N LEU A 24 11.03 14.75 -16.30
CA LEU A 24 10.64 16.07 -15.82
C LEU A 24 11.81 17.05 -16.02
N GLY A 25 11.60 18.04 -16.89
CA GLY A 25 12.57 19.10 -17.16
C GLY A 25 12.60 20.21 -16.09
N THR A 26 11.75 20.11 -15.05
CA THR A 26 11.58 21.11 -14.01
C THR A 26 11.77 20.51 -12.61
N PRO A 27 12.28 21.28 -11.62
CA PRO A 27 12.45 20.78 -10.25
C PRO A 27 11.13 20.38 -9.59
N TYR A 28 11.10 19.30 -8.80
CA TYR A 28 9.89 18.89 -8.06
C TYR A 28 9.22 20.01 -7.25
N ALA A 29 10.02 20.92 -6.66
CA ALA A 29 9.54 22.04 -5.87
C ALA A 29 8.66 23.04 -6.66
N SER A 30 8.72 23.08 -8.00
CA SER A 30 7.80 23.92 -8.79
C SER A 30 6.39 23.33 -8.89
N HIS A 31 6.24 22.03 -8.64
CA HIS A 31 4.96 21.32 -8.73
C HIS A 31 4.23 21.23 -7.37
N ALA A 32 4.93 21.47 -6.27
CA ALA A 32 4.39 21.48 -4.90
C ALA A 32 3.87 22.87 -4.46
N ARG A 33 3.30 23.64 -5.38
CA ARG A 33 2.87 25.04 -5.15
C ARG A 33 1.48 25.35 -5.69
N MET A 34 0.67 24.32 -5.95
CA MET A 34 -0.67 24.55 -6.50
C MET A 34 -1.54 25.30 -5.48
N PRO A 35 -2.32 26.31 -5.93
CA PRO A 35 -3.26 26.99 -5.06
C PRO A 35 -4.42 26.07 -4.67
N GLY A 36 -5.04 26.37 -3.52
CA GLY A 36 -6.22 25.68 -3.00
C GLY A 36 -7.55 26.35 -3.40
N ASP A 37 -7.55 27.08 -4.51
CA ASP A 37 -8.68 27.87 -4.99
C ASP A 37 -9.78 26.96 -5.57
N PRO A 38 -11.05 27.41 -5.56
CA PRO A 38 -12.12 26.66 -6.20
C PRO A 38 -11.80 26.33 -7.67
N GLY A 39 -11.89 25.05 -8.04
CA GLY A 39 -11.58 24.60 -9.40
C GLY A 39 -10.09 24.47 -9.74
N ALA A 40 -9.16 24.57 -8.78
CA ALA A 40 -7.72 24.46 -9.05
C ALA A 40 -7.27 23.10 -9.64
N LEU A 41 -8.08 22.05 -9.52
CA LEU A 41 -7.89 20.74 -10.15
C LEU A 41 -8.90 20.46 -11.27
N LYS A 42 -9.59 21.48 -11.79
CA LYS A 42 -10.51 21.32 -12.92
C LYS A 42 -9.76 20.75 -14.13
N GLY A 43 -10.32 19.68 -14.69
CA GLY A 43 -9.73 18.94 -15.80
C GLY A 43 -8.82 17.77 -15.37
N MET A 44 -8.54 17.62 -14.08
CA MET A 44 -7.85 16.45 -13.54
C MET A 44 -8.84 15.33 -13.21
N ARG A 45 -8.53 14.10 -13.62
CA ARG A 45 -9.29 12.88 -13.28
C ARG A 45 -8.54 12.09 -12.21
N LEU A 46 -9.15 11.94 -11.04
CA LEU A 46 -8.59 11.24 -9.89
C LEU A 46 -9.33 9.93 -9.63
N GLY A 47 -8.58 8.82 -9.64
CA GLY A 47 -9.11 7.51 -9.30
C GLY A 47 -9.08 7.24 -7.79
N ILE A 48 -10.21 6.95 -7.17
CA ILE A 48 -10.32 6.58 -5.76
C ILE A 48 -10.14 5.07 -5.62
N ILE A 49 -9.15 4.64 -4.84
CA ILE A 49 -8.92 3.22 -4.51
C ILE A 49 -9.80 2.83 -3.32
N ARG A 50 -11.02 2.33 -3.57
CA ARG A 50 -11.99 1.92 -2.54
C ARG A 50 -11.56 0.70 -1.74
N GLU A 51 -10.64 -0.11 -2.26
CA GLU A 51 -10.01 -1.20 -1.54
C GLU A 51 -9.25 -0.70 -0.30
N SER A 52 -8.80 0.57 -0.26
CA SER A 52 -8.22 1.16 0.94
C SER A 52 -9.25 1.56 2.02
N MET A 53 -10.54 1.54 1.65
CA MET A 53 -11.66 2.07 2.42
C MET A 53 -12.69 1.00 2.82
N VAL A 54 -12.49 -0.26 2.45
CA VAL A 54 -13.39 -1.36 2.82
C VAL A 54 -12.95 -2.08 4.09
N TYR A 55 -13.92 -2.58 4.84
CA TYR A 55 -13.70 -3.24 6.12
C TYR A 55 -14.78 -4.31 6.38
N PRO A 56 -14.53 -5.28 7.30
CA PRO A 56 -15.50 -6.32 7.60
C PRO A 56 -16.85 -5.75 8.03
N ARG A 57 -17.95 -6.38 7.57
CA ARG A 57 -19.30 -5.97 7.95
C ARG A 57 -19.45 -5.93 9.47
N GLY A 58 -19.99 -4.82 9.98
CA GLY A 58 -20.21 -4.61 11.41
C GLY A 58 -18.99 -4.13 12.19
N SER A 59 -17.82 -3.97 11.56
CA SER A 59 -16.67 -3.39 12.25
C SER A 59 -16.90 -1.91 12.56
N LYS A 60 -16.61 -1.54 13.82
CA LYS A 60 -16.67 -0.16 14.31
C LYS A 60 -15.32 0.55 14.30
N THR A 61 -14.22 -0.19 14.21
CA THR A 61 -12.87 0.38 14.29
C THR A 61 -12.54 1.25 13.08
N GLU A 62 -12.91 0.82 11.86
CA GLU A 62 -12.62 1.52 10.60
C GLU A 62 -13.65 2.61 10.26
N GLU A 63 -14.91 2.40 10.66
CA GLU A 63 -16.06 3.19 10.25
C GLU A 63 -15.86 4.71 10.40
N PRO A 64 -15.32 5.24 11.53
CA PRO A 64 -15.11 6.68 11.70
C PRO A 64 -14.20 7.29 10.63
N ILE A 65 -13.04 6.68 10.38
CA ILE A 65 -12.06 7.22 9.43
C ILE A 65 -12.51 7.02 8.00
N VAL A 66 -13.05 5.84 7.66
CA VAL A 66 -13.54 5.59 6.30
C VAL A 66 -14.65 6.57 5.93
N THR A 67 -15.59 6.82 6.84
CA THR A 67 -16.68 7.79 6.62
C THR A 67 -16.14 9.20 6.47
N ALA A 68 -15.21 9.62 7.34
CA ALA A 68 -14.58 10.94 7.26
C ALA A 68 -13.80 11.12 5.96
N ALA A 69 -13.01 10.13 5.55
CA ALA A 69 -12.22 10.15 4.33
C ALA A 69 -13.10 10.17 3.06
N ALA A 70 -14.18 9.40 3.01
CA ALA A 70 -15.11 9.41 1.88
C ALA A 70 -15.73 10.79 1.68
N LYS A 71 -16.18 11.40 2.78
CA LYS A 71 -16.71 12.77 2.78
C LYS A 71 -15.65 13.79 2.36
N GLU A 72 -14.44 13.67 2.90
CA GLU A 72 -13.32 14.58 2.62
C GLU A 72 -12.90 14.56 1.14
N ILE A 73 -12.72 13.37 0.57
CA ILE A 73 -12.40 13.19 -0.85
C ILE A 73 -13.45 13.88 -1.71
N LYS A 74 -14.75 13.60 -1.46
CA LYS A 74 -15.84 14.17 -2.25
C LYS A 74 -15.94 15.68 -2.09
N ALA A 75 -15.88 16.19 -0.86
CA ALA A 75 -16.08 17.61 -0.58
C ALA A 75 -14.91 18.47 -1.07
N ILE A 76 -13.66 18.02 -0.85
CA ILE A 76 -12.48 18.83 -1.17
C ILE A 76 -11.97 18.57 -2.58
N LEU A 77 -11.70 17.31 -2.96
CA LEU A 77 -11.15 17.02 -4.28
C LEU A 77 -12.18 17.22 -5.38
N GLY A 78 -13.38 16.64 -5.21
CA GLY A 78 -14.47 16.77 -6.17
C GLY A 78 -15.16 18.14 -6.12
N GLY A 79 -15.66 18.52 -4.93
CA GLY A 79 -16.47 19.72 -4.74
C GLY A 79 -15.68 21.02 -4.86
N ARG A 80 -14.73 21.25 -3.95
CA ARG A 80 -13.97 22.51 -3.91
C ARG A 80 -12.98 22.61 -5.06
N LEU A 81 -12.11 21.62 -5.21
CA LEU A 81 -10.99 21.67 -6.17
C LEU A 81 -11.44 21.34 -7.60
N GLY A 82 -12.61 20.74 -7.79
CA GLY A 82 -13.20 20.51 -9.11
C GLY A 82 -12.57 19.38 -9.92
N ALA A 83 -11.84 18.46 -9.28
CA ALA A 83 -11.36 17.25 -9.95
C ALA A 83 -12.54 16.33 -10.29
N THR A 84 -12.47 15.66 -11.43
CA THR A 84 -13.40 14.57 -11.73
C THR A 84 -12.98 13.35 -10.92
N LEU A 85 -13.90 12.81 -10.12
CA LEU A 85 -13.66 11.63 -9.31
C LEU A 85 -14.19 10.38 -10.01
N VAL A 86 -13.38 9.33 -10.04
CA VAL A 86 -13.74 8.00 -10.55
C VAL A 86 -13.37 6.99 -9.47
N GLU A 87 -14.23 6.03 -9.10
CA GLU A 87 -13.96 5.09 -8.00
C GLU A 87 -13.86 3.63 -8.45
N SER A 88 -12.90 2.89 -7.87
CA SER A 88 -12.83 1.43 -8.03
C SER A 88 -14.00 0.75 -7.33
N SER A 89 -14.32 -0.47 -7.77
CA SER A 89 -15.36 -1.29 -7.16
C SER A 89 -14.77 -2.33 -6.21
N ASP A 90 -15.51 -2.66 -5.14
CA ASP A 90 -15.18 -3.73 -4.21
C ASP A 90 -16.50 -4.35 -3.69
N PRO A 91 -16.61 -5.67 -3.50
CA PRO A 91 -17.82 -6.31 -2.97
C PRO A 91 -18.32 -5.79 -1.61
N LEU A 92 -17.43 -5.17 -0.83
CA LEU A 92 -17.74 -4.56 0.47
C LEU A 92 -17.98 -3.05 0.38
N TRP A 93 -17.82 -2.44 -0.80
CA TRP A 93 -18.09 -1.03 -1.04
C TRP A 93 -19.45 -0.84 -1.71
N LYS A 94 -20.24 0.11 -1.22
CA LYS A 94 -21.44 0.57 -1.92
C LYS A 94 -21.05 1.75 -2.82
N PRO A 95 -21.22 1.65 -4.15
CA PRO A 95 -20.91 2.75 -5.06
C PRO A 95 -21.62 4.05 -4.66
N ASP A 96 -20.91 5.17 -4.73
CA ASP A 96 -21.46 6.51 -4.55
C ASP A 96 -22.12 6.95 -5.87
N PRO A 97 -23.45 7.17 -5.91
CA PRO A 97 -24.15 7.52 -7.15
C PRO A 97 -23.72 8.86 -7.75
N GLY A 98 -22.99 9.69 -7.00
CA GLY A 98 -22.43 10.95 -7.49
C GLY A 98 -20.97 10.86 -7.95
N ILE A 99 -20.39 9.65 -8.03
CA ILE A 99 -19.01 9.42 -8.49
C ILE A 99 -19.05 8.39 -9.63
N GLU A 100 -18.27 8.63 -10.68
CA GLU A 100 -18.17 7.71 -11.81
C GLU A 100 -17.53 6.39 -11.36
N THR A 101 -18.08 5.23 -11.74
CA THR A 101 -17.42 3.94 -11.48
C THR A 101 -16.33 3.68 -12.51
N MET A 102 -15.17 3.19 -12.07
CA MET A 102 -14.11 2.73 -12.97
C MET A 102 -14.63 1.62 -13.89
N LYS A 103 -14.39 1.77 -15.20
CA LYS A 103 -14.65 0.74 -16.19
C LYS A 103 -13.72 -0.46 -16.01
N THR A 104 -12.45 -0.19 -15.70
CA THR A 104 -11.46 -1.20 -15.34
C THR A 104 -10.92 -0.89 -13.97
N ASP A 105 -11.39 -1.61 -12.96
CA ASP A 105 -10.87 -1.52 -11.59
C ASP A 105 -9.72 -2.51 -11.37
N PHE A 106 -9.17 -2.52 -10.16
CA PHE A 106 -8.04 -3.39 -9.83
C PHE A 106 -8.40 -4.87 -9.88
N ARG A 107 -9.62 -5.25 -9.54
CA ARG A 107 -10.09 -6.64 -9.62
C ARG A 107 -10.08 -7.14 -11.07
N ARG A 108 -10.59 -6.34 -12.01
CA ARG A 108 -10.56 -6.64 -13.45
C ARG A 108 -9.14 -6.62 -14.00
N ALA A 109 -8.30 -5.67 -13.57
CA ALA A 109 -6.90 -5.62 -13.97
C ALA A 109 -6.13 -6.86 -13.50
N LEU A 110 -6.30 -7.27 -12.25
CA LEU A 110 -5.69 -8.49 -11.70
C LEU A 110 -6.18 -9.74 -12.42
N ALA A 111 -7.48 -9.86 -12.72
CA ALA A 111 -8.03 -10.98 -13.47
C ALA A 111 -7.34 -11.17 -14.84
N ARG A 112 -7.02 -10.06 -15.53
CA ARG A 112 -6.31 -10.09 -16.82
C ARG A 112 -4.81 -10.36 -16.68
N LEU A 113 -4.17 -9.85 -15.63
CA LEU A 113 -2.71 -9.83 -15.52
C LEU A 113 -2.13 -11.01 -14.72
N VAL A 114 -2.85 -11.54 -13.73
CA VAL A 114 -2.38 -12.67 -12.90
C VAL A 114 -1.99 -13.89 -13.75
N PRO A 115 -2.79 -14.34 -14.74
CA PRO A 115 -2.42 -15.48 -15.58
C PRO A 115 -1.09 -15.32 -16.32
N VAL A 116 -0.69 -14.08 -16.62
CA VAL A 116 0.50 -13.77 -17.42
C VAL A 116 1.73 -13.55 -16.56
N PHE A 117 1.60 -12.79 -15.47
CA PHE A 117 2.75 -12.32 -14.70
C PHE A 117 3.01 -13.12 -13.41
N MET A 118 1.98 -13.75 -12.83
CA MET A 118 2.11 -14.47 -11.57
C MET A 118 1.01 -15.52 -11.36
N PRO A 119 0.86 -16.52 -12.25
CA PRO A 119 -0.23 -17.49 -12.19
C PRO A 119 -0.26 -18.29 -10.89
N ASP A 120 0.92 -18.57 -10.31
CA ASP A 120 1.10 -19.25 -9.00
C ASP A 120 0.31 -18.58 -7.87
N LEU A 121 -0.07 -17.32 -8.02
CA LEU A 121 -0.85 -16.59 -7.04
C LEU A 121 -2.17 -17.30 -6.73
N LEU A 122 -2.87 -17.82 -7.75
CA LEU A 122 -4.16 -18.52 -7.55
C LEU A 122 -4.01 -19.90 -6.90
N PHE A 123 -2.80 -20.44 -6.87
CA PHE A 123 -2.46 -21.72 -6.23
C PHE A 123 -1.92 -21.56 -4.80
N ARG A 124 -1.96 -20.36 -4.23
CA ARG A 124 -1.44 -20.13 -2.89
C ARG A 124 -2.31 -20.78 -1.82
N LEU A 125 -1.63 -21.30 -0.80
CA LEU A 125 -2.25 -21.80 0.42
C LEU A 125 -2.10 -20.80 1.58
N GLY A 126 -3.12 -20.72 2.42
CA GLY A 126 -3.13 -19.95 3.65
C GLY A 126 -2.32 -20.63 4.77
N PRO A 127 -2.19 -19.98 5.94
CA PRO A 127 -1.52 -20.57 7.10
C PRO A 127 -2.17 -21.85 7.62
N ASP A 128 -3.47 -22.03 7.36
CA ASP A 128 -4.25 -23.25 7.62
C ASP A 128 -3.94 -24.38 6.63
N GLY A 129 -3.19 -24.10 5.57
CA GLY A 129 -2.88 -25.05 4.51
C GLY A 129 -3.95 -25.18 3.44
N GLU A 130 -5.01 -24.35 3.49
CA GLU A 130 -6.12 -24.36 2.55
C GLU A 130 -5.92 -23.35 1.41
N PRO A 131 -6.56 -23.52 0.24
CA PRO A 131 -6.51 -22.54 -0.84
C PRO A 131 -6.94 -21.14 -0.41
N VAL A 132 -6.11 -20.15 -0.71
CA VAL A 132 -6.45 -18.72 -0.51
C VAL A 132 -7.64 -18.34 -1.39
N PHE A 133 -7.66 -18.82 -2.65
CA PHE A 133 -8.70 -18.54 -3.62
C PHE A 133 -9.66 -19.73 -3.74
N LYS A 134 -10.60 -19.83 -2.81
CA LYS A 134 -11.52 -20.97 -2.70
C LYS A 134 -12.40 -21.15 -3.94
N ASP A 135 -12.86 -20.06 -4.55
CA ASP A 135 -13.69 -20.11 -5.76
C ASP A 135 -12.92 -20.71 -6.95
N PHE A 136 -11.60 -20.43 -7.04
CA PHE A 136 -10.73 -21.02 -8.04
C PHE A 136 -10.58 -22.53 -7.79
N ALA A 137 -10.20 -22.92 -6.58
CA ALA A 137 -10.07 -24.34 -6.20
C ALA A 137 -11.40 -25.12 -6.38
N ALA A 138 -12.55 -24.47 -6.16
CA ALA A 138 -13.84 -25.11 -6.34
C ALA A 138 -14.19 -25.36 -7.83
N ALA A 139 -13.68 -24.52 -8.74
CA ALA A 139 -13.99 -24.58 -10.17
C ALA A 139 -13.09 -25.53 -10.96
N ILE A 140 -11.83 -25.68 -10.54
CA ILE A 140 -10.82 -26.45 -11.27
C ILE A 140 -10.84 -27.94 -10.91
N ALA A 141 -10.42 -28.77 -11.86
CA ALA A 141 -10.05 -30.16 -11.64
C ALA A 141 -8.88 -30.26 -10.63
N PRO A 142 -8.72 -31.40 -9.94
CA PRO A 142 -7.62 -31.63 -9.00
C PRO A 142 -6.25 -31.24 -9.57
N ALA A 143 -5.57 -30.31 -8.91
CA ALA A 143 -4.26 -29.80 -9.27
C ALA A 143 -3.38 -29.64 -8.03
N GLU A 144 -2.06 -29.75 -8.21
CA GLU A 144 -1.09 -29.57 -7.15
C GLU A 144 -0.85 -28.07 -6.89
N PHE A 145 -1.11 -27.61 -5.66
CA PHE A 145 -0.92 -26.21 -5.23
C PHE A 145 0.45 -25.99 -4.59
N MET A 146 0.95 -27.03 -3.92
CA MET A 146 2.29 -27.12 -3.34
C MET A 146 2.72 -28.58 -3.39
N PRO A 147 4.03 -28.91 -3.30
CA PRO A 147 4.50 -30.29 -3.30
C PRO A 147 3.73 -31.20 -2.34
N GLY A 148 3.06 -32.22 -2.89
CA GLY A 148 2.24 -33.19 -2.18
C GLY A 148 0.86 -32.68 -1.72
N LYS A 149 0.45 -31.47 -2.09
CA LYS A 149 -0.83 -30.86 -1.71
C LYS A 149 -1.70 -30.60 -2.93
N VAL A 150 -2.68 -31.47 -3.13
CA VAL A 150 -3.62 -31.42 -4.26
C VAL A 150 -4.97 -30.85 -3.79
N PHE A 151 -5.48 -29.85 -4.51
CA PHE A 151 -6.80 -29.26 -4.32
C PHE A 151 -7.51 -29.14 -5.65
N GLY A 152 -8.83 -29.00 -5.62
CA GLY A 152 -9.66 -29.00 -6.82
C GLY A 152 -10.89 -29.88 -6.62
N SER A 153 -12.08 -29.33 -6.78
CA SER A 153 -13.34 -30.09 -6.72
C SER A 153 -14.22 -29.93 -7.95
N GLY A 154 -13.77 -29.14 -8.91
CA GLY A 154 -14.50 -28.83 -10.13
C GLY A 154 -14.02 -29.65 -11.33
N ALA A 155 -14.33 -29.15 -12.52
CA ALA A 155 -14.08 -29.85 -13.77
C ALA A 155 -13.22 -29.07 -14.77
N MET A 156 -13.03 -27.76 -14.56
CA MET A 156 -12.24 -26.95 -15.50
C MET A 156 -10.76 -27.27 -15.36
N ALA A 157 -10.03 -27.36 -16.48
CA ALA A 157 -8.58 -27.32 -16.36
C ALA A 157 -8.16 -25.94 -15.77
N PRO A 158 -7.12 -25.86 -14.93
CA PRO A 158 -6.70 -24.57 -14.37
C PRO A 158 -6.40 -23.51 -15.43
N ILE A 159 -5.81 -23.92 -16.56
CA ILE A 159 -5.52 -23.02 -17.68
C ILE A 159 -6.80 -22.47 -18.32
N ASP A 160 -7.85 -23.29 -18.48
CA ASP A 160 -9.11 -22.86 -19.07
C ASP A 160 -9.82 -21.87 -18.13
N TYR A 161 -9.77 -22.09 -16.81
CA TYR A 161 -10.27 -21.12 -15.84
C TYR A 161 -9.56 -19.77 -15.98
N LEU A 162 -8.22 -19.79 -16.08
CA LEU A 162 -7.44 -18.56 -16.22
C LEU A 162 -7.79 -17.80 -17.50
N VAL A 163 -8.02 -18.50 -18.62
CA VAL A 163 -8.47 -17.91 -19.89
C VAL A 163 -9.86 -17.29 -19.74
N GLU A 164 -10.84 -18.05 -19.25
CA GLU A 164 -12.21 -17.54 -19.07
C GLU A 164 -12.28 -16.35 -18.11
N MET A 165 -11.45 -16.35 -17.06
CA MET A 165 -11.35 -15.26 -16.09
C MET A 165 -10.71 -14.01 -16.71
N ALA A 166 -9.59 -14.16 -17.42
CA ALA A 166 -8.89 -13.04 -18.06
C ALA A 166 -9.77 -12.36 -19.12
N GLU A 167 -10.56 -13.14 -19.84
CA GLU A 167 -11.50 -12.67 -20.85
C GLU A 167 -12.82 -12.13 -20.26
N GLY A 168 -12.97 -12.16 -18.93
CA GLY A 168 -14.16 -11.67 -18.23
C GLY A 168 -15.43 -12.48 -18.50
N ARG A 169 -15.30 -13.72 -18.99
CA ARG A 169 -16.43 -14.63 -19.25
C ARG A 169 -16.91 -15.33 -17.99
N ILE A 170 -16.04 -15.45 -16.98
CA ILE A 170 -16.41 -15.83 -15.61
C ILE A 170 -15.97 -14.76 -14.62
N ALA A 171 -16.62 -14.74 -13.45
CA ALA A 171 -16.20 -13.87 -12.36
C ALA A 171 -14.85 -14.36 -11.79
N PRO A 172 -13.89 -13.45 -11.53
CA PRO A 172 -12.70 -13.82 -10.76
C PRO A 172 -13.07 -14.23 -9.33
N PRO A 173 -12.19 -14.92 -8.60
CA PRO A 173 -12.44 -15.30 -7.20
C PRO A 173 -12.90 -14.12 -6.35
N SER A 174 -13.88 -14.32 -5.47
CA SER A 174 -14.52 -13.29 -4.64
C SER A 174 -13.53 -12.42 -3.87
N ASN A 175 -12.38 -12.96 -3.47
CA ASN A 175 -11.28 -12.26 -2.78
C ASN A 175 -10.08 -11.92 -3.68
N LEU A 176 -10.20 -11.96 -5.02
CA LEU A 176 -9.15 -11.45 -5.90
C LEU A 176 -9.17 -9.92 -5.88
N ASP A 177 -8.29 -9.34 -5.06
CA ASP A 177 -8.15 -7.91 -4.87
C ASP A 177 -6.69 -7.53 -4.49
N ILE A 178 -6.40 -6.23 -4.51
CA ILE A 178 -5.06 -5.71 -4.18
C ILE A 178 -4.68 -5.86 -2.71
N ALA A 179 -5.57 -6.30 -1.81
CA ALA A 179 -5.20 -6.65 -0.44
C ALA A 179 -4.71 -8.11 -0.35
N THR A 180 -5.40 -9.02 -1.02
CA THR A 180 -5.19 -10.47 -0.94
C THR A 180 -3.93 -10.92 -1.70
N VAL A 181 -3.60 -10.25 -2.81
CA VAL A 181 -2.42 -10.59 -3.64
C VAL A 181 -1.07 -10.28 -2.97
N GLN A 182 -1.06 -9.53 -1.86
CA GLN A 182 0.14 -8.92 -1.27
C GLN A 182 1.06 -9.88 -0.53
N GLN A 183 0.57 -11.06 -0.17
CA GLN A 183 1.35 -12.05 0.56
C GLN A 183 2.56 -12.50 -0.27
N GLN A 184 3.73 -12.54 0.37
CA GLN A 184 5.00 -12.92 -0.25
C GLN A 184 5.74 -13.88 0.67
N GLU A 185 6.53 -14.77 0.08
CA GLU A 185 7.56 -15.48 0.81
C GLU A 185 8.65 -14.49 1.28
N LEU A 186 9.21 -14.72 2.46
CA LEU A 186 10.26 -13.86 3.00
C LEU A 186 11.52 -13.99 2.14
N ALA A 187 11.92 -12.91 1.48
CA ALA A 187 13.16 -12.88 0.73
C ALA A 187 14.38 -12.73 1.66
N MET A 188 15.41 -13.53 1.45
CA MET A 188 16.65 -13.50 2.24
C MET A 188 17.58 -12.31 1.92
N ALA A 189 17.19 -11.45 0.97
CA ALA A 189 17.97 -10.32 0.50
C ALA A 189 18.25 -9.23 1.56
N PHE A 190 17.51 -9.18 2.67
CA PHE A 190 17.80 -8.24 3.76
C PHE A 190 19.21 -8.43 4.31
N ARG A 191 19.64 -9.69 4.48
CA ARG A 191 21.01 -10.03 4.91
C ARG A 191 22.09 -9.58 3.93
N PHE A 192 21.78 -9.49 2.64
CA PHE A 192 22.69 -8.97 1.62
C PHE A 192 22.74 -7.43 1.61
N HIS A 193 21.59 -6.77 1.66
CA HIS A 193 21.52 -5.31 1.51
C HIS A 193 22.11 -4.55 2.70
N ILE A 194 22.03 -5.08 3.92
CA ILE A 194 22.59 -4.40 5.10
C ILE A 194 24.11 -4.23 4.99
N PRO A 195 24.95 -5.27 4.82
CA PRO A 195 26.38 -5.09 4.61
C PRO A 195 26.71 -4.24 3.38
N GLN A 196 25.95 -4.38 2.29
CA GLN A 196 26.14 -3.55 1.09
C GLN A 196 25.96 -2.05 1.39
N TYR A 197 24.93 -1.68 2.14
CA TYR A 197 24.69 -0.29 2.55
C TYR A 197 25.78 0.19 3.51
N LEU A 198 26.09 -0.61 4.53
CA LEU A 198 27.04 -0.24 5.59
C LEU A 198 28.46 -0.02 5.04
N THR A 199 28.94 -0.92 4.18
CA THR A 199 30.25 -0.80 3.54
C THR A 199 30.37 0.44 2.64
N ARG A 200 29.33 0.74 1.84
CA ARG A 200 29.29 1.97 1.00
C ARG A 200 29.29 3.23 1.86
N ARG A 201 28.47 3.26 2.91
CA ARG A 201 28.44 4.38 3.86
C ARG A 201 29.81 4.57 4.53
N ALA A 202 30.45 3.50 4.98
CA ALA A 202 31.78 3.59 5.58
C ALA A 202 32.83 4.13 4.60
N ALA A 203 32.74 3.77 3.31
CA ALA A 203 33.57 4.36 2.27
C ALA A 203 33.34 5.88 2.12
N ASP A 204 32.09 6.34 2.14
CA ASP A 204 31.74 7.77 2.10
C ASP A 204 32.31 8.54 3.32
N TRP A 205 32.26 7.93 4.51
CA TRP A 205 32.86 8.50 5.73
C TRP A 205 34.37 8.55 5.65
N LYS A 206 35.00 7.48 5.15
CA LYS A 206 36.46 7.43 4.94
C LYS A 206 36.93 8.52 4.00
N ALA A 207 36.20 8.78 2.92
CA ALA A 207 36.50 9.88 1.99
C ALA A 207 36.43 11.27 2.65
N ARG A 208 35.73 11.39 3.77
CA ARG A 208 35.62 12.61 4.59
C ARG A 208 36.59 12.63 5.79
N GLY A 209 37.50 11.66 5.88
CA GLY A 209 38.49 11.57 6.97
C GLY A 209 37.99 10.91 8.25
N PHE A 210 36.82 10.26 8.23
CA PHE A 210 36.27 9.55 9.38
C PHE A 210 36.46 8.04 9.26
N THR A 211 36.67 7.36 10.39
CA THR A 211 36.67 5.90 10.46
C THR A 211 35.32 5.40 10.95
N GLU A 212 34.58 4.67 10.12
CA GLU A 212 33.36 3.95 10.51
C GLU A 212 33.64 2.44 10.59
N THR A 213 33.21 1.80 11.67
CA THR A 213 33.43 0.37 11.96
C THR A 213 32.17 -0.47 11.85
N LEU A 214 30.99 0.15 11.72
CA LEU A 214 29.75 -0.54 11.40
C LEU A 214 29.71 -0.86 9.90
N VAL A 215 30.28 -2.01 9.52
CA VAL A 215 30.44 -2.42 8.12
C VAL A 215 29.81 -3.78 7.78
N ASP A 216 29.38 -4.53 8.80
CA ASP A 216 28.82 -5.87 8.63
C ASP A 216 27.68 -6.14 9.62
N PHE A 217 27.07 -7.32 9.48
CA PHE A 217 25.94 -7.76 10.30
C PHE A 217 26.34 -8.09 11.75
N PRO A 218 27.47 -8.76 12.04
CA PRO A 218 27.94 -8.96 13.41
C PRO A 218 28.18 -7.66 14.19
N ALA A 219 28.80 -6.64 13.57
CA ALA A 219 28.97 -5.33 14.18
C ALA A 219 27.63 -4.63 14.41
N LEU A 220 26.67 -4.79 13.48
CA LEU A 220 25.31 -4.30 13.65
C LEU A 220 24.64 -4.94 14.86
N ASN A 221 24.70 -6.26 14.99
CA ASN A 221 24.08 -6.97 16.12
C ASN A 221 24.74 -6.58 17.45
N THR A 222 26.07 -6.45 17.48
CA THR A 222 26.81 -6.06 18.69
C THR A 222 26.47 -4.63 19.14
N ARG A 223 26.25 -3.71 18.20
CA ARG A 223 25.96 -2.29 18.49
C ARG A 223 24.47 -1.98 18.63
N SER A 224 23.58 -2.92 18.29
CA SER A 224 22.13 -2.75 18.38
C SER A 224 21.63 -2.85 19.82
N LYS A 225 20.58 -2.08 20.13
CA LYS A 225 19.79 -2.22 21.36
C LYS A 225 18.43 -2.79 20.99
N PHE A 226 18.14 -3.99 21.45
CA PHE A 226 16.87 -4.69 21.19
C PHE A 226 15.90 -4.46 22.33
N TRP A 227 14.60 -4.41 22.03
CA TRP A 227 13.55 -4.27 23.05
C TRP A 227 13.35 -5.55 23.86
N GLY A 228 13.69 -6.71 23.27
CA GLY A 228 13.51 -8.03 23.85
C GLY A 228 14.46 -9.07 23.27
N ASP A 229 14.49 -10.23 23.92
CA ASP A 229 15.33 -11.38 23.58
C ASP A 229 14.96 -11.99 22.21
N ASP A 230 13.66 -12.01 21.91
CA ASP A 230 13.05 -12.45 20.67
C ASP A 230 13.56 -11.66 19.45
N GLN A 231 13.62 -10.33 19.57
CA GLN A 231 14.16 -9.47 18.51
C GLN A 231 15.66 -9.70 18.31
N ARG A 232 16.43 -9.82 19.40
CA ARG A 232 17.86 -10.15 19.31
C ARG A 232 18.06 -11.49 18.60
N ALA A 233 17.31 -12.53 18.99
CA ALA A 233 17.38 -13.84 18.38
C ALA A 233 16.99 -13.80 16.89
N ALA A 234 15.94 -13.06 16.51
CA ALA A 234 15.56 -12.87 15.12
C ALA A 234 16.67 -12.21 14.28
N PHE A 235 17.36 -11.21 14.84
CA PHE A 235 18.52 -10.57 14.17
C PHE A 235 19.75 -11.48 14.11
N LYS A 236 19.92 -12.38 15.08
CA LYS A 236 20.96 -13.43 15.00
C LYS A 236 20.63 -14.43 13.89
N ASN A 237 19.38 -14.84 13.74
CA ASN A 237 18.95 -15.69 12.61
C ASN A 237 19.26 -15.03 11.26
N TRP A 238 19.07 -13.71 11.14
CA TRP A 238 19.46 -12.98 9.94
C TRP A 238 20.96 -13.02 9.69
N GLU A 239 21.79 -12.86 10.73
CA GLU A 239 23.25 -12.92 10.62
C GLU A 239 23.73 -14.25 9.99
N GLU A 240 23.10 -15.37 10.38
CA GLU A 240 23.41 -16.73 9.94
C GLU A 240 22.90 -17.07 8.52
N VAL A 241 22.11 -16.20 7.89
CA VAL A 241 21.68 -16.40 6.50
C VAL A 241 22.89 -16.33 5.57
N ALA A 242 23.26 -17.47 4.98
CA ALA A 242 24.41 -17.61 4.08
C ALA A 242 24.03 -17.67 2.59
N ASP A 243 22.79 -18.07 2.26
CA ASP A 243 22.28 -18.17 0.89
C ASP A 243 21.13 -17.16 0.70
N PRO A 244 21.18 -16.28 -0.31
CA PRO A 244 20.08 -15.35 -0.60
C PRO A 244 18.84 -16.03 -1.20
N ARG A 245 18.92 -17.30 -1.59
CA ARG A 245 17.79 -18.10 -2.08
C ARG A 245 17.04 -18.73 -0.91
N ASN A 246 15.74 -18.92 -1.08
CA ASN A 246 14.99 -19.80 -0.18
C ASN A 246 15.33 -21.27 -0.52
N PRO A 247 15.19 -22.22 0.42
CA PRO A 247 15.44 -23.63 0.15
C PRO A 247 14.71 -24.16 -1.09
N HIS A 248 15.34 -25.09 -1.81
CA HIS A 248 14.71 -25.76 -2.95
C HIS A 248 13.38 -26.43 -2.57
N GLY A 249 12.42 -26.44 -3.50
CA GLY A 249 11.07 -26.95 -3.24
C GLY A 249 10.19 -26.03 -2.39
N ARG A 250 10.69 -24.85 -2.00
CA ARG A 250 9.91 -23.77 -1.39
C ARG A 250 9.76 -22.60 -2.35
N ARG A 251 8.78 -21.75 -2.04
CA ARG A 251 8.58 -20.45 -2.68
C ARG A 251 9.87 -19.63 -2.60
N GLN A 252 10.14 -18.87 -3.66
CA GLN A 252 11.37 -18.08 -3.78
C GLN A 252 11.04 -16.61 -3.58
N GLY A 253 11.30 -16.08 -2.39
CA GLY A 253 10.88 -14.73 -1.99
C GLY A 253 11.50 -13.61 -2.84
N VAL A 254 12.74 -13.80 -3.33
CA VAL A 254 13.36 -12.83 -4.27
C VAL A 254 12.59 -12.79 -5.59
N ASN A 255 12.24 -13.95 -6.15
CA ASN A 255 11.50 -14.05 -7.40
C ASN A 255 10.10 -13.48 -7.25
N GLU A 256 9.40 -13.85 -6.18
CA GLU A 256 8.05 -13.35 -5.91
C GLU A 256 7.98 -11.84 -5.77
N ARG A 257 9.00 -11.22 -5.15
CA ARG A 257 9.09 -9.75 -5.08
C ARG A 257 9.15 -9.10 -6.46
N ILE A 258 9.89 -9.69 -7.39
CA ILE A 258 10.01 -9.16 -8.76
C ILE A 258 8.69 -9.39 -9.52
N MET A 259 8.13 -10.60 -9.46
CA MET A 259 6.86 -10.93 -10.12
C MET A 259 5.70 -10.07 -9.59
N LEU A 260 5.57 -9.94 -8.27
CA LEU A 260 4.52 -9.13 -7.66
C LEU A 260 4.70 -7.64 -8.00
N ARG A 261 5.93 -7.13 -8.00
CA ARG A 261 6.21 -5.75 -8.41
C ARG A 261 5.75 -5.48 -9.84
N GLU A 262 6.09 -6.39 -10.76
CA GLU A 262 5.70 -6.26 -12.16
C GLU A 262 4.18 -6.35 -12.33
N LEU A 263 3.53 -7.31 -11.68
CA LEU A 263 2.08 -7.47 -11.67
C LEU A 263 1.37 -6.21 -11.18
N LEU A 264 1.73 -5.71 -9.98
CA LEU A 264 1.04 -4.58 -9.35
C LEU A 264 1.27 -3.27 -10.10
N ARG A 265 2.49 -3.04 -10.59
CA ARG A 265 2.79 -1.86 -11.40
C ARG A 265 1.91 -1.84 -12.65
N ARG A 266 1.77 -2.97 -13.33
CA ARG A 266 0.92 -3.10 -14.52
C ARG A 266 -0.57 -2.98 -14.21
N ALA A 267 -1.01 -3.49 -13.05
CA ALA A 267 -2.38 -3.32 -12.60
C ALA A 267 -2.72 -1.84 -12.39
N ASP A 268 -1.88 -1.09 -11.66
CA ASP A 268 -2.04 0.36 -11.51
C ASP A 268 -2.03 1.06 -12.87
N MET A 269 -1.14 0.68 -13.81
CA MET A 269 -1.09 1.31 -15.15
C MET A 269 -2.33 1.01 -15.97
N MET A 270 -2.82 -0.23 -15.98
CA MET A 270 -4.05 -0.59 -16.69
C MET A 270 -5.24 0.21 -16.16
N VAL A 271 -5.37 0.33 -14.83
CA VAL A 271 -6.43 1.15 -14.20
C VAL A 271 -6.28 2.62 -14.58
N ILE A 272 -5.06 3.18 -14.54
CA ILE A 272 -4.82 4.57 -14.91
C ILE A 272 -5.15 4.83 -16.38
N LEU A 273 -4.67 3.98 -17.29
CA LEU A 273 -4.81 4.17 -18.73
C LEU A 273 -6.26 3.95 -19.20
N GLU A 274 -6.90 2.84 -18.81
CA GLU A 274 -8.25 2.49 -19.31
C GLU A 274 -9.38 3.35 -18.73
N ASN A 275 -9.13 4.09 -17.64
CA ASN A 275 -10.08 5.05 -17.09
C ASN A 275 -9.65 6.52 -17.34
N HIS A 276 -8.56 6.72 -18.09
CA HIS A 276 -7.96 8.03 -18.38
C HIS A 276 -7.72 8.87 -17.12
N LEU A 277 -7.08 8.27 -16.12
CA LEU A 277 -6.77 8.93 -14.86
C LEU A 277 -5.44 9.69 -14.95
N ASP A 278 -5.36 10.78 -14.22
CA ASP A 278 -4.10 11.52 -14.02
C ASP A 278 -3.33 10.97 -12.83
N ALA A 279 -4.06 10.65 -11.76
CA ALA A 279 -3.51 10.11 -10.52
C ALA A 279 -4.55 9.28 -9.77
N LEU A 280 -4.07 8.54 -8.77
CA LEU A 280 -4.87 7.78 -7.82
C LEU A 280 -4.85 8.47 -6.45
N VAL A 281 -5.94 8.34 -5.71
CA VAL A 281 -6.06 8.74 -4.30
C VAL A 281 -6.60 7.55 -3.50
N ARG A 282 -5.99 7.29 -2.35
CA ARG A 282 -6.42 6.26 -1.41
C ARG A 282 -6.42 6.78 0.03
N LEU A 283 -7.12 6.08 0.90
CA LEU A 283 -6.95 6.23 2.34
C LEU A 283 -5.63 5.59 2.77
N HIS A 284 -4.84 6.28 3.62
CA HIS A 284 -3.56 5.74 4.08
C HIS A 284 -3.76 4.49 4.96
N THR A 285 -4.59 4.62 5.99
CA THR A 285 -4.98 3.54 6.89
C THR A 285 -6.43 3.80 7.34
N PRO A 286 -7.28 2.76 7.44
CA PRO A 286 -8.62 2.92 7.97
C PRO A 286 -8.67 2.97 9.50
N TRP A 287 -7.54 2.78 10.20
CA TRP A 287 -7.50 2.80 11.65
C TRP A 287 -6.84 4.07 12.21
N PRO A 288 -7.32 4.56 13.37
CA PRO A 288 -6.62 5.57 14.12
C PRO A 288 -5.23 5.05 14.57
N PRO A 289 -4.29 5.95 14.91
CA PRO A 289 -3.04 5.56 15.57
C PRO A 289 -3.31 4.71 16.80
N ALA A 290 -2.68 3.53 16.86
CA ALA A 290 -2.92 2.56 17.91
C ALA A 290 -2.36 3.00 19.27
N LEU A 291 -3.00 2.51 20.34
CA LEU A 291 -2.52 2.68 21.71
C LEU A 291 -1.18 1.96 21.91
N ILE A 292 -0.20 2.66 22.48
CA ILE A 292 1.10 2.08 22.83
C ILE A 292 0.89 1.03 23.93
N GLY A 293 1.29 -0.22 23.67
CA GLY A 293 1.07 -1.34 24.58
C GLY A 293 -0.37 -1.90 24.56
N GLY A 294 -1.25 -1.35 23.71
CA GLY A 294 -2.61 -1.86 23.50
C GLY A 294 -2.64 -3.10 22.61
N ALA A 295 -3.85 -3.66 22.44
CA ALA A 295 -4.04 -4.77 21.52
C ALA A 295 -3.85 -4.31 20.07
N PRO A 296 -3.14 -5.09 19.22
CA PRO A 296 -3.02 -4.79 17.80
C PRO A 296 -4.37 -4.92 17.10
N GLN A 297 -4.48 -4.48 15.86
CA GLN A 297 -5.68 -4.71 15.07
C GLN A 297 -5.97 -6.21 14.92
N TYR A 298 -7.23 -6.59 15.16
CA TYR A 298 -7.62 -7.99 15.16
C TYR A 298 -7.61 -8.60 13.75
N GLY A 299 -7.30 -9.88 13.66
CA GLY A 299 -7.33 -10.64 12.40
C GLY A 299 -6.23 -10.31 11.40
N ILE A 300 -5.27 -9.44 11.75
CA ILE A 300 -4.14 -9.09 10.88
C ILE A 300 -2.81 -9.02 11.65
N PRO A 301 -1.67 -9.29 11.00
CA PRO A 301 -0.36 -9.28 11.68
C PRO A 301 0.18 -7.89 12.06
N SER A 302 -0.41 -6.81 11.53
CA SER A 302 0.08 -5.43 11.68
C SER A 302 -1.08 -4.44 11.66
N ASN A 303 -0.91 -3.24 12.23
CA ASN A 303 -1.89 -2.14 12.13
C ASN A 303 -1.91 -1.46 10.75
N LEU A 304 -1.69 -2.23 9.67
CA LEU A 304 -1.79 -1.79 8.27
C LEU A 304 -2.62 -2.80 7.47
N ARG A 305 -3.61 -2.30 6.72
CA ARG A 305 -4.43 -3.13 5.83
C ARG A 305 -3.51 -3.64 4.73
N PRO A 306 -3.61 -4.92 4.32
CA PRO A 306 -2.71 -5.46 3.31
C PRO A 306 -2.65 -4.62 2.02
N GLU A 307 -3.76 -4.00 1.61
CA GLU A 307 -3.80 -3.05 0.47
C GLU A 307 -2.71 -1.98 0.52
N THR A 308 -2.33 -1.48 1.70
CA THR A 308 -1.29 -0.45 1.85
C THR A 308 0.07 -0.88 1.30
N PHE A 309 0.33 -2.19 1.22
CA PHE A 309 1.56 -2.70 0.63
C PHE A 309 1.60 -2.56 -0.91
N ASN A 310 0.47 -2.23 -1.56
CA ASN A 310 0.39 -2.10 -3.02
C ASN A 310 1.45 -1.11 -3.57
N GLY A 311 1.42 0.14 -3.10
CA GLY A 311 2.35 1.18 -3.56
C GLY A 311 3.84 0.79 -3.42
N PRO A 312 4.30 0.40 -2.21
CA PRO A 312 5.67 -0.07 -1.98
C PRO A 312 6.06 -1.29 -2.84
N ASN A 313 5.16 -2.28 -2.97
CA ASN A 313 5.45 -3.49 -3.75
C ASN A 313 5.52 -3.19 -5.25
N ALA A 314 4.62 -2.36 -5.78
CA ALA A 314 4.64 -1.87 -7.16
C ALA A 314 5.84 -0.94 -7.46
N GLY A 315 6.49 -0.41 -6.42
CA GLY A 315 7.61 0.51 -6.51
C GLY A 315 7.18 1.87 -7.07
N LEU A 316 6.08 2.40 -6.55
CA LEU A 316 5.45 3.65 -6.97
C LEU A 316 5.78 4.79 -6.01
N THR A 317 5.78 6.02 -6.52
CA THR A 317 5.95 7.23 -5.71
C THR A 317 4.60 7.63 -5.11
N GLU A 318 4.59 7.93 -3.80
CA GLU A 318 3.40 8.31 -3.06
C GLU A 318 3.63 9.61 -2.27
N VAL A 319 2.58 10.43 -2.13
CA VAL A 319 2.56 11.58 -1.22
C VAL A 319 1.44 11.39 -0.21
N LEU A 320 1.81 11.21 1.06
CA LEU A 320 0.88 11.20 2.20
C LEU A 320 0.60 12.64 2.66
N ILE A 321 -0.67 13.01 2.78
CA ILE A 321 -1.10 14.32 3.29
C ILE A 321 -2.15 14.18 4.40
N PRO A 322 -2.03 14.92 5.52
CA PRO A 322 -3.07 14.97 6.56
C PRO A 322 -4.43 15.37 5.99
N ALA A 323 -5.47 14.60 6.31
CA ALA A 323 -6.78 14.76 5.70
C ALA A 323 -7.90 15.12 6.69
N GLY A 324 -7.61 15.00 7.97
CA GLY A 324 -8.55 15.38 9.02
C GLY A 324 -8.29 14.57 10.28
N TYR A 325 -9.27 14.61 11.16
CA TYR A 325 -9.24 13.95 12.45
C TYR A 325 -10.58 13.26 12.75
N VAL A 326 -10.54 12.26 13.61
CA VAL A 326 -11.71 11.63 14.20
C VAL A 326 -11.67 11.77 15.72
N THR A 327 -12.81 12.05 16.34
CA THR A 327 -12.95 12.23 17.79
C THR A 327 -13.60 11.03 18.48
N THR A 328 -13.89 9.96 17.74
CA THR A 328 -14.43 8.71 18.28
C THR A 328 -13.62 7.55 17.73
N VAL A 329 -13.16 6.69 18.63
CA VAL A 329 -12.39 5.48 18.27
C VAL A 329 -12.93 4.25 18.98
N TYR A 330 -12.69 3.09 18.39
CA TYR A 330 -13.09 1.77 18.91
C TYR A 330 -11.86 0.87 18.93
N ASP A 331 -10.99 1.09 19.92
CA ASP A 331 -9.72 0.37 20.03
C ASP A 331 -9.94 -1.11 20.32
N PRO A 332 -9.24 -2.03 19.63
CA PRO A 332 -9.25 -3.45 19.96
C PRO A 332 -8.83 -3.68 21.41
N VAL A 333 -9.32 -4.77 21.99
CA VAL A 333 -8.97 -5.17 23.37
C VAL A 333 -8.34 -6.56 23.39
N PHE A 334 -7.53 -6.82 24.41
CA PHE A 334 -7.04 -8.17 24.65
C PHE A 334 -8.14 -9.04 25.24
N ALA A 335 -8.31 -10.24 24.70
CA ALA A 335 -9.11 -11.32 25.28
C ALA A 335 -8.23 -12.56 25.44
N LEU A 336 -8.55 -13.42 26.41
CA LEU A 336 -7.89 -14.70 26.53
C LEU A 336 -8.36 -15.64 25.40
N SER A 337 -7.44 -16.40 24.80
CA SER A 337 -7.76 -17.41 23.81
C SER A 337 -8.69 -18.49 24.40
N LYS A 338 -9.42 -19.21 23.53
CA LYS A 338 -10.40 -20.23 23.97
C LYS A 338 -9.79 -21.33 24.85
N ASP A 339 -8.52 -21.66 24.61
CA ASP A 339 -7.73 -22.64 25.35
C ASP A 339 -7.02 -22.04 26.58
N GLY A 340 -7.15 -20.74 26.83
CA GLY A 340 -6.59 -20.10 28.02
C GLY A 340 -5.08 -19.82 27.96
N THR A 341 -4.41 -20.08 26.85
CA THR A 341 -2.93 -20.13 26.78
C THR A 341 -2.28 -18.82 26.37
N ARG A 342 -3.03 -17.89 25.75
CA ARG A 342 -2.48 -16.64 25.23
C ARG A 342 -3.53 -15.53 25.12
N TYR A 343 -3.07 -14.29 25.11
CA TYR A 343 -3.91 -13.15 24.76
C TYR A 343 -4.03 -13.01 23.24
N VAL A 344 -5.25 -12.71 22.78
CA VAL A 344 -5.57 -12.41 21.38
C VAL A 344 -6.26 -11.05 21.31
N SER A 345 -6.08 -10.35 20.18
CA SER A 345 -6.83 -9.14 19.92
C SER A 345 -8.25 -9.46 19.43
N VAL A 346 -9.25 -8.77 19.98
CA VAL A 346 -10.64 -8.85 19.55
C VAL A 346 -11.21 -7.44 19.29
N PRO A 347 -12.18 -7.31 18.35
CA PRO A 347 -12.86 -6.04 18.11
C PRO A 347 -13.56 -5.53 19.38
N SER A 348 -13.63 -4.20 19.53
CA SER A 348 -14.40 -3.53 20.57
C SER A 348 -15.58 -2.78 19.96
N GLY A 349 -16.74 -2.85 20.61
CA GLY A 349 -17.89 -1.98 20.34
C GLY A 349 -17.96 -0.76 21.25
N VAL A 350 -16.99 -0.57 22.13
CA VAL A 350 -16.96 0.51 23.11
C VAL A 350 -16.34 1.75 22.48
N ALA A 351 -17.14 2.81 22.33
CA ALA A 351 -16.67 4.08 21.83
C ALA A 351 -15.82 4.81 22.88
N THR A 352 -14.65 5.28 22.48
CA THR A 352 -13.82 6.20 23.25
C THR A 352 -13.83 7.56 22.60
N ALA A 353 -14.23 8.58 23.36
CA ALA A 353 -14.18 9.97 22.92
C ALA A 353 -12.75 10.51 23.04
N ILE A 354 -12.24 11.08 21.96
CA ILE A 354 -10.93 11.73 21.88
C ILE A 354 -11.14 13.25 21.86
N PRO A 355 -10.52 13.99 22.80
CA PRO A 355 -10.57 15.45 22.80
C PRO A 355 -10.07 16.06 21.49
N GLU A 356 -10.58 17.24 21.15
CA GLU A 356 -10.10 18.02 20.01
C GLU A 356 -8.57 18.23 20.05
N PRO A 357 -7.87 18.12 18.90
CA PRO A 357 -8.42 17.97 17.55
C PRO A 357 -8.85 16.55 17.15
N GLY A 358 -8.72 15.55 18.02
CA GLY A 358 -8.93 14.14 17.70
C GLY A 358 -7.67 13.42 17.21
N LEU A 359 -7.84 12.21 16.66
CA LEU A 359 -6.75 11.43 16.06
C LEU A 359 -6.68 11.62 14.54
N PRO A 360 -5.49 11.85 13.97
CA PRO A 360 -5.35 12.20 12.56
C PRO A 360 -5.53 10.99 11.64
N PHE A 361 -6.05 11.24 10.44
CA PHE A 361 -5.95 10.34 9.30
C PHE A 361 -5.36 11.07 8.07
N SER A 362 -4.97 10.32 7.05
CA SER A 362 -4.27 10.88 5.88
C SER A 362 -4.77 10.24 4.59
N LEU A 363 -4.74 11.03 3.52
CA LEU A 363 -4.90 10.54 2.16
C LEU A 363 -3.52 10.31 1.55
N VAL A 364 -3.46 9.39 0.59
CA VAL A 364 -2.26 9.11 -0.19
C VAL A 364 -2.59 9.36 -1.65
N PHE A 365 -1.84 10.27 -2.25
CA PHE A 365 -1.86 10.46 -3.69
C PHE A 365 -0.76 9.59 -4.30
N ARG A 366 -1.04 9.00 -5.46
CA ARG A 366 -0.11 8.16 -6.21
C ARG A 366 -0.24 8.46 -7.69
N ALA A 367 0.88 8.46 -8.39
CA ALA A 367 0.90 8.51 -9.85
C ALA A 367 1.84 7.44 -10.39
N GLU A 368 1.85 7.25 -11.70
CA GLU A 368 2.83 6.39 -12.34
C GLU A 368 4.27 6.93 -12.17
N PRO A 369 5.29 6.06 -12.22
CA PRO A 369 6.69 6.49 -12.16
C PRO A 369 7.01 7.56 -13.21
N GLY A 370 7.63 8.66 -12.78
CA GLY A 370 7.97 9.78 -13.64
C GLY A 370 6.90 10.87 -13.77
N LYS A 371 5.73 10.71 -13.13
CA LYS A 371 4.67 11.73 -13.01
C LYS A 371 4.54 12.32 -11.62
N GLU A 372 5.67 12.45 -10.92
CA GLU A 372 5.71 13.13 -9.63
C GLU A 372 5.21 14.58 -9.72
N ASP A 373 5.25 15.22 -10.89
CA ASP A 373 4.68 16.55 -11.10
C ASP A 373 3.15 16.57 -10.94
N VAL A 374 2.44 15.58 -11.49
CA VAL A 374 0.97 15.44 -11.34
C VAL A 374 0.62 15.15 -9.88
N LEU A 375 1.35 14.22 -9.29
CA LEU A 375 1.22 13.83 -7.88
C LEU A 375 1.37 15.04 -6.94
N LEU A 376 2.46 15.81 -7.09
CA LEU A 376 2.74 16.99 -6.26
C LEU A 376 1.73 18.12 -6.50
N LYS A 377 1.23 18.30 -7.73
CA LYS A 377 0.18 19.28 -8.03
C LYS A 377 -1.12 18.94 -7.29
N ALA A 378 -1.61 17.71 -7.41
CA ALA A 378 -2.83 17.26 -6.75
C ALA A 378 -2.71 17.39 -5.22
N ALA A 379 -1.59 16.92 -4.67
CA ALA A 379 -1.34 16.91 -3.24
C ALA A 379 -1.21 18.34 -2.67
N SER A 380 -0.44 19.23 -3.32
CA SER A 380 -0.28 20.62 -2.85
C SER A 380 -1.58 21.44 -2.96
N ALA A 381 -2.39 21.23 -4.00
CA ALA A 381 -3.71 21.85 -4.11
C ALA A 381 -4.63 21.40 -2.96
N TYR A 382 -4.63 20.09 -2.66
CA TYR A 382 -5.37 19.52 -1.54
C TYR A 382 -4.94 20.10 -0.20
N GLU A 383 -3.64 20.16 0.08
CA GLU A 383 -3.12 20.74 1.33
C GLU A 383 -3.52 22.23 1.46
N ALA A 384 -3.35 23.01 0.39
CA ALA A 384 -3.67 24.44 0.38
C ALA A 384 -5.16 24.72 0.57
N ALA A 385 -6.04 23.85 0.02
CA ALA A 385 -7.48 23.98 0.12
C ALA A 385 -8.04 23.53 1.49
N SER A 386 -7.51 22.43 2.01
CA SER A 386 -8.07 21.75 3.18
C SER A 386 -7.50 22.26 4.50
N LYS A 387 -6.21 22.65 4.53
CA LYS A 387 -5.48 23.15 5.71
C LYS A 387 -5.69 22.29 6.96
N ARG A 388 -5.70 20.96 6.78
CA ARG A 388 -6.06 19.99 7.84
C ARG A 388 -5.00 19.82 8.91
N ARG A 389 -3.79 20.35 8.74
CA ARG A 389 -2.72 20.17 9.72
C ARG A 389 -2.93 21.08 10.93
N ILE A 390 -3.06 20.48 12.10
CA ILE A 390 -3.08 21.18 13.40
C ILE A 390 -1.77 20.86 14.14
N PRO A 391 -1.04 21.87 14.67
CA PRO A 391 0.15 21.63 15.48
C PRO A 391 -0.19 20.74 16.70
N PRO A 392 0.59 19.68 16.98
CA PRO A 392 0.36 18.86 18.17
C PRO A 392 0.50 19.72 19.44
N PRO A 393 -0.46 19.66 20.40
CA PRO A 393 -0.46 20.53 21.58
C PRO A 393 0.81 20.46 22.43
N ALA A 394 1.46 19.29 22.49
CA ALA A 394 2.70 19.07 23.23
C ALA A 394 3.96 19.62 22.53
N PHE A 395 3.85 20.05 21.26
CA PHE A 395 4.96 20.51 20.43
C PHE A 395 4.71 21.97 20.01
N GLY A 396 4.84 22.87 20.99
CA GLY A 396 4.72 24.31 20.79
C GLY A 396 5.73 24.87 19.78
N PRO A 397 5.56 26.15 19.37
CA PRO A 397 6.47 26.77 18.42
C PRO A 397 7.91 26.74 18.94
N LEU A 398 8.86 26.51 18.03
CA LEU A 398 10.27 26.66 18.36
C LEU A 398 10.53 28.10 18.84
N PRO A 399 11.37 28.32 19.87
CA PRO A 399 11.77 29.65 20.27
C PRO A 399 12.33 30.39 19.05
N ALA A 400 11.78 31.57 18.75
CA ALA A 400 12.33 32.40 17.68
C ALA A 400 13.79 32.72 18.02
N LYS A 401 14.75 32.34 17.16
CA LYS A 401 16.10 32.88 17.26
C LYS A 401 16.00 34.39 17.06
N SER A 402 16.23 35.17 18.11
CA SER A 402 16.37 36.62 17.96
C SER A 402 17.51 36.88 16.99
N ARG A 403 17.24 37.61 15.92
CA ARG A 403 18.25 38.07 14.94
C ARG A 403 19.20 39.13 15.54
N ALA A 404 19.34 39.19 16.86
CA ALA A 404 20.13 40.19 17.56
C ALA A 404 21.63 39.82 17.73
N GLY A 405 22.03 38.59 17.36
CA GLY A 405 23.41 38.12 17.57
C GLY A 405 24.35 38.20 16.34
N ALA A 406 23.88 38.63 15.18
CA ALA A 406 24.66 38.57 13.93
C ALA A 406 25.44 39.85 13.59
N LEU A 407 25.59 40.79 14.53
CA LEU A 407 26.34 42.05 14.34
C LEU A 407 27.50 42.26 15.32
N LEU A 408 28.01 41.19 15.93
CA LEU A 408 29.26 41.23 16.69
C LEU A 408 30.17 40.12 16.16
N ASN A 409 30.86 40.42 15.06
CA ASN A 409 32.20 39.99 14.69
C ASN A 409 32.47 40.51 13.28
N ALA A 410 32.86 41.79 13.22
CA ALA A 410 33.62 42.37 12.12
C ALA A 410 35.07 42.47 12.58
#